data_AF-A0A090E9T5-F1
#
_entry.id   AF-A0A090E9T5-F1
#
_cell.length_a   1.000
_cell.length_b   1.000
_cell.length_c   1.000
_cell.angle_alpha   90.00
_cell.angle_beta   90.00
_cell.angle_gamma   90.00
#
_symmetry.space_group_name_H-M   'P 1'
#
loop_
_entity.id
_entity.type
_entity.pdbx_description
1 polymer ?
#
loop_
_entity_poly.entity_id
_entity_poly.type
_entity_poly.pdbx_seq_one_letter_code
_entity_poly.pdbx_strand_id
1 'polypeptide(L)' 'MNLGFRPGLRPPTTVDYEAMKRNALHDQGLLVISVDDPRLSWPQREMLRQIGEKIYGRPRAQERSNGRKG' A
#
# COMPACT_ATOMS: atom_id res chain seq x y z
N MET A 1 -31.11 -26.65 -20.89
CA MET A 1 -30.00 -27.43 -20.29
C MET A 1 -29.30 -26.54 -19.27
N ASN A 2 -29.16 -26.99 -18.01
CA ASN A 2 -28.64 -26.22 -16.88
C ASN A 2 -27.13 -26.51 -16.70
N LEU A 3 -26.27 -25.48 -16.72
CA LEU A 3 -24.81 -25.64 -16.56
C LEU A 3 -24.45 -25.71 -15.07
N GLY A 4 -24.00 -26.88 -14.62
CA GLY A 4 -23.54 -27.12 -13.26
C GLY A 4 -22.26 -26.34 -12.91
N PHE A 5 -22.30 -25.66 -11.77
CA PHE A 5 -21.17 -25.01 -11.12
C PHE A 5 -20.14 -26.07 -10.67
N ARG A 6 -18.87 -25.97 -11.11
CA ARG A 6 -17.80 -26.90 -10.72
C ARG A 6 -17.13 -26.39 -9.43
N PRO A 7 -17.20 -27.09 -8.28
CA PRO A 7 -16.53 -26.65 -7.06
C PRO A 7 -15.07 -27.10 -7.12
N GLY A 8 -14.14 -26.15 -7.29
CA GLY A 8 -12.72 -26.51 -7.38
C GLY A 8 -11.71 -25.37 -7.26
N LEU A 9 -12.11 -24.10 -7.39
CA LEU A 9 -11.19 -23.01 -7.05
C LEU A 9 -11.11 -22.87 -5.53
N ARG A 10 -10.17 -23.58 -4.92
CA ARG A 10 -9.61 -23.16 -3.65
C ARG A 10 -9.07 -21.74 -3.90
N PRO A 11 -9.51 -20.70 -3.17
CA PRO A 11 -8.86 -19.40 -3.27
C PRO A 11 -7.37 -19.62 -2.94
N PRO A 12 -6.43 -19.05 -3.72
CA PRO A 12 -5.02 -19.23 -3.46
C PRO A 12 -4.71 -18.88 -2.01
N THR A 13 -4.06 -19.83 -1.36
CA THR A 13 -3.53 -19.78 0.00
C THR A 13 -2.82 -18.44 0.27
N THR A 14 -3.06 -17.88 1.46
CA THR A 14 -2.43 -16.69 2.05
C THR A 14 -1.31 -16.10 1.20
N VAL A 15 -1.62 -15.02 0.48
CA VAL A 15 -0.62 -14.24 -0.24
C VAL A 15 0.46 -13.83 0.75
N ASP A 16 1.69 -14.29 0.54
CA ASP A 16 2.83 -13.83 1.32
C ASP A 16 3.15 -12.40 0.90
N TYR A 17 2.59 -11.44 1.65
CA TYR A 17 2.75 -10.02 1.42
C TYR A 17 4.22 -9.57 1.51
N GLU A 18 5.05 -10.25 2.30
CA GLU A 18 6.45 -9.90 2.46
C GLU A 18 7.26 -10.40 1.25
N ALA A 19 6.97 -11.59 0.73
CA ALA A 19 7.53 -12.07 -0.53
C ALA A 19 7.13 -11.15 -1.70
N MET A 20 5.87 -10.73 -1.77
CA MET A 20 5.38 -9.80 -2.79
C MET A 20 6.10 -8.44 -2.73
N LYS A 21 6.29 -7.85 -1.54
CA LYS A 21 7.03 -6.58 -1.39
C LYS A 21 8.50 -6.71 -1.80
N ARG A 22 9.16 -7.82 -1.44
CA ARG A 22 10.57 -8.07 -1.82
C ARG A 22 10.73 -8.24 -3.32
N ASN A 23 9.85 -9.02 -3.95
CA ASN A 23 9.89 -9.24 -5.40
C ASN A 23 9.49 -7.97 -6.16
N ALA A 24 8.55 -7.17 -5.67
CA ALA A 24 8.20 -5.88 -6.28
C ALA A 24 9.39 -4.90 -6.28
N LEU A 25 10.17 -4.87 -5.19
CA LEU A 25 11.38 -4.05 -5.13
C LEU A 25 12.48 -4.57 -6.05
N HIS A 26 12.72 -5.89 -6.02
CA HIS A 26 13.81 -6.51 -6.78
C HIS A 26 13.55 -6.56 -8.29
N ASP A 27 12.35 -6.96 -8.71
CA ASP A 27 12.04 -7.23 -10.11
C ASP A 27 11.42 -6.04 -10.84
N GLN A 28 10.76 -5.12 -10.11
CA GLN A 28 10.00 -4.01 -10.71
C GLN A 28 10.44 -2.63 -10.20
N GLY A 29 11.37 -2.57 -9.24
CA GLY A 29 11.81 -1.32 -8.62
C GLY A 29 10.70 -0.60 -7.84
N LEU A 30 9.64 -1.31 -7.44
CA LEU A 30 8.48 -0.75 -6.76
C LEU A 30 8.63 -0.86 -5.24
N LEU A 31 8.64 0.29 -4.57
CA LEU A 31 8.66 0.39 -3.12
C LEU A 31 7.37 1.06 -2.63
N VAL A 32 6.54 0.31 -1.90
CA VAL A 32 5.38 0.86 -1.19
C VAL A 32 5.77 1.04 0.27
N ILE A 33 5.94 2.30 0.67
CA ILE A 33 6.29 2.68 2.04
C ILE A 33 5.33 3.75 2.53
N SER A 34 4.95 3.70 3.81
CA SER A 34 4.21 4.79 4.44
C SER A 34 5.13 5.98 4.63
N VAL A 35 4.69 7.18 4.28
CA VAL A 35 5.46 8.42 4.47
C VAL A 35 5.81 8.66 5.94
N ASP A 36 4.98 8.17 6.87
CA ASP A 36 5.19 8.30 8.31
C ASP A 36 5.83 7.05 8.94
N ASP A 37 6.44 6.17 8.13
CA ASP A 37 7.12 4.98 8.64
C ASP A 37 8.20 5.35 9.67
N PRO A 38 8.16 4.76 10.89
CA PRO A 38 9.07 5.09 11.97
C PRO A 38 10.55 4.80 11.63
N ARG A 39 10.82 3.91 10.69
CA ARG A 39 12.18 3.55 10.24
C ARG A 39 12.79 4.63 9.35
N LEU A 40 11.98 5.55 8.81
CA LEU A 40 12.45 6.69 8.03
C LEU A 40 12.85 7.85 8.95
N SER A 41 14.03 8.40 8.72
CA SER A 41 14.45 9.65 9.34
C SER A 41 13.65 10.84 8.80
N TRP A 42 13.63 11.94 9.55
CA TRP A 42 12.89 13.14 9.13
C TRP A 42 13.24 13.60 7.71
N PRO A 43 14.52 13.68 7.29
CA PRO A 43 14.85 14.05 5.91
C PRO A 43 14.32 13.06 4.86
N GLN A 44 14.31 11.76 5.16
CA GLN A 44 13.79 10.74 4.24
C GLN A 44 12.28 10.85 4.06
N ARG A 45 11.54 11.10 5.15
CA ARG A 45 10.08 11.34 5.07
C ARG A 45 9.77 12.57 4.24
N GLU A 46 10.54 13.63 4.44
CA GLU A 46 10.36 14.87 3.72
C GLU A 46 10.66 14.71 2.22
N MET A 47 11.71 13.97 1.86
CA MET A 47 12.00 13.62 0.48
C MET A 47 10.84 12.84 -0.18
N LEU A 48 10.27 11.85 0.52
CA LEU A 48 9.12 11.11 0.01
C LEU A 48 7.87 11.99 -0.16
N ARG A 49 7.62 12.93 0.77
CA ARG A 49 6.53 13.90 0.63
C ARG A 49 6.73 14.76 -0.60
N GLN A 50 7.90 15.35 -0.79
CA GLN A 50 8.16 16.22 -1.94
C GLN A 50 8.03 15.47 -3.26
N ILE A 51 8.52 14.23 -3.34
CA ILE A 51 8.34 13.38 -4.52
C ILE A 51 6.86 13.07 -4.75
N GLY A 52 6.14 12.68 -3.69
CA GLY A 52 4.70 12.40 -3.75
C GLY A 52 3.90 13.62 -4.19
N GLU A 53 4.17 14.80 -3.60
CA GLU A 53 3.52 16.06 -3.95
C GLU A 53 3.81 16.48 -5.39
N LYS A 54 5.03 16.25 -5.87
CA LYS A 54 5.40 16.56 -7.26
C LYS A 54 4.67 15.67 -8.26
N ILE A 55 4.50 14.38 -7.95
CA ILE A 55 3.92 13.39 -8.88
C ILE A 55 2.38 13.40 -8.79
N TYR A 56 1.82 13.47 -7.59
CA TYR A 56 0.40 13.28 -7.33
C TYR A 56 -0.32 14.57 -6.87
N GLY A 57 0.42 15.67 -6.68
CA GLY A 57 -0.11 16.88 -6.05
C GLY A 57 -0.14 16.79 -4.52
N ARG A 58 -0.45 17.90 -3.85
CA ARG A 58 -0.53 17.92 -2.38
C ARG A 58 -1.59 16.92 -1.90
N PRO A 59 -1.25 15.99 -1.01
CA PRO A 59 -2.26 15.16 -0.38
C PRO A 59 -3.26 16.09 0.32
N ARG A 60 -4.56 15.89 0.09
CA ARG A 60 -5.56 16.51 0.96
C ARG A 60 -5.25 16.00 2.34
N ALA A 61 -4.68 16.86 3.19
CA ALA A 61 -4.36 16.53 4.57
C ALA A 61 -5.60 15.84 5.13
N GLN A 62 -5.46 14.54 5.38
CA GLN A 62 -6.57 13.69 5.76
C GLN A 62 -7.17 14.34 7.00
N GLU A 63 -8.34 14.95 6.80
CA GLU A 63 -9.09 15.63 7.84
C GLU A 63 -9.15 14.65 8.99
N ARG A 64 -8.46 15.04 10.08
CA ARG A 64 -8.26 14.22 11.26
C ARG A 64 -9.63 13.63 11.60
N SER A 65 -9.84 12.35 11.31
CA SER A 65 -10.94 11.58 11.85
C SER A 65 -10.64 11.31 13.32
N ASN A 66 -10.51 12.40 14.09
CA ASN A 66 -10.79 12.45 15.50
C ASN A 66 -12.32 12.38 15.60
N GLY A 67 -12.84 11.16 15.46
CA GLY A 67 -14.18 10.82 15.87
C GLY A 67 -14.26 10.89 17.39
N ARG A 68 -14.26 12.10 17.94
CA ARG A 68 -14.82 12.38 19.26
C ARG A 68 -16.31 12.71 19.06
N LYS A 69 -17.12 11.67 19.09
CA LYS A 69 -18.59 11.69 19.19
C LYS A 69 -18.92 10.40 19.94
N GLY A 70 -19.56 10.35 21.09
CA GLY A 70 -20.11 11.30 22.05
C GLY A 70 -20.47 10.48 23.28
#